data_AF-A0A958J7D0-F1
#
_entry.id   AF-A0A958J7D0-F1
#
_cell.length_a   1.000
_cell.length_b   1.000
_cell.length_c   1.000
_cell.angle_alpha   90.00
_cell.angle_beta   90.00
_cell.angle_gamma   90.00
#
_symmetry.space_group_name_H-M   'P 1'
#
loop_
_entity.id
_entity.type
_entity.pdbx_description
1 polymer ?
#
loop_
_entity_poly.entity_id
_entity_poly.type
_entity_poly.pdbx_seq_one_letter_code
_entity_poly.pdbx_strand_id
1 'polypeptide(L)' 'MLLLMLFGWALAGTTGKIAGRISDAKTGESLIGVNLQLEGTALGSSTDVDGYFVILNVPPGLYNLNISYIGY' A
#
# COMPACT_ATOMS: atom_id res chain seq x y z
N MET A 1 -44.46 22.85 -7.63
CA MET A 1 -43.50 22.03 -6.85
C MET A 1 -42.53 21.41 -7.85
N LEU A 2 -41.39 22.06 -8.10
CA LEU A 2 -40.35 21.53 -8.98
C LEU A 2 -39.19 21.09 -8.09
N LEU A 3 -39.13 19.79 -7.80
CA LEU A 3 -38.07 19.19 -7.01
C LEU A 3 -36.83 19.06 -7.91
N LEU A 4 -35.89 20.00 -7.77
CA LEU A 4 -34.61 19.97 -8.47
C LEU A 4 -33.74 18.87 -7.84
N MET A 5 -33.58 17.74 -8.54
CA MET A 5 -32.67 16.67 -8.12
C MET A 5 -31.23 17.17 -8.17
N LEU A 6 -30.61 17.34 -7.00
CA LEU A 6 -29.16 17.46 -6.87
C LEU A 6 -28.56 16.08 -7.15
N PHE A 7 -28.11 15.85 -8.38
CA PHE A 7 -27.26 14.70 -8.71
C PHE A 7 -25.89 14.97 -8.06
N GLY A 8 -25.73 14.52 -6.81
CA GLY A 8 -24.45 14.57 -6.13
C GLY A 8 -23.47 13.64 -6.84
N TRP A 9 -22.48 14.21 -7.51
CA TRP A 9 -21.37 13.43 -8.06
C TRP A 9 -20.62 12.85 -6.86
N ALA A 10 -20.74 11.54 -6.64
CA ALA A 10 -19.91 10.85 -5.66
C ALA A 10 -18.46 10.91 -6.14
N LEU A 11 -17.63 11.74 -5.49
CA LEU A 11 -16.20 11.73 -5.68
C LEU A 11 -15.63 10.45 -5.04
N ALA A 12 -15.59 9.37 -5.81
CA ALA A 12 -14.95 8.14 -5.39
C ALA A 12 -13.42 8.32 -5.34
N GLY A 13 -12.76 7.52 -4.49
CA GLY A 13 -11.30 7.47 -4.48
C GLY A 13 -10.77 6.95 -5.82
N THR A 14 -9.85 7.69 -6.44
CA THR A 14 -9.23 7.33 -7.73
C THR A 14 -8.01 6.42 -7.57
N THR A 15 -7.59 6.18 -6.33
CA THR A 15 -6.40 5.39 -5.97
C THR A 15 -6.72 4.39 -4.87
N GLY A 16 -5.99 3.28 -4.85
CA GLY A 16 -6.06 2.24 -3.83
C GLY A 16 -4.98 2.34 -2.76
N LYS A 17 -4.96 1.31 -1.90
CA LYS A 17 -3.90 1.05 -0.92
C LYS A 17 -3.38 -0.38 -1.08
N ILE A 18 -2.09 -0.56 -0.85
CA ILE A 18 -1.46 -1.89 -0.69
C ILE A 18 -1.01 -1.98 0.75
N ALA A 19 -1.44 -3.02 1.46
CA ALA A 19 -1.06 -3.23 2.85
C ALA A 19 -0.84 -4.71 3.11
N GLY A 20 0.06 -5.02 4.05
CA GLY A 20 0.43 -6.39 4.37
C GLY A 20 1.36 -6.47 5.56
N ARG A 21 1.84 -7.68 5.85
CA ARG A 21 2.79 -7.97 6.93
C ARG A 21 3.93 -8.81 6.38
N ILE A 22 5.15 -8.53 6.80
CA ILE A 22 6.36 -9.29 6.43
C ILE A 22 6.92 -9.96 7.68
N SER A 23 7.21 -11.25 7.56
CA SER A 23 7.78 -12.08 8.62
C SER A 23 8.87 -13.00 8.05
N ASP A 24 9.81 -13.39 8.91
CA ASP A 24 10.78 -14.42 8.56
C ASP A 24 10.09 -15.77 8.37
N ALA A 25 10.41 -16.47 7.27
CA ALA A 25 9.75 -17.72 6.92
C ALA A 25 10.13 -18.91 7.81
N LYS A 26 11.28 -18.85 8.51
CA LYS A 26 11.76 -19.92 9.39
C LYS A 26 11.28 -19.73 10.82
N THR A 27 11.33 -18.50 11.33
CA THR A 27 10.99 -18.20 12.73
C THR A 27 9.55 -17.71 12.90
N GLY A 28 8.95 -17.16 11.85
CA GLY A 28 7.65 -16.48 11.91
C GLY A 28 7.71 -15.09 12.56
N GLU A 29 8.90 -14.62 12.94
CA GLU A 29 9.07 -13.31 13.58
C GLU A 29 8.77 -12.18 12.60
N SER A 30 8.16 -11.10 13.09
CA SER A 30 7.87 -9.91 12.28
C SER A 30 9.16 -9.17 11.94
N LEU A 31 9.31 -8.76 10.67
CA LEU A 31 10.51 -8.06 10.21
C LEU A 31 10.24 -6.55 10.17
N ILE A 32 10.91 -5.81 11.06
CA ILE A 32 10.88 -4.35 11.13
C ILE A 32 11.86 -3.72 10.12
N GLY A 33 11.48 -2.59 9.50
CA GLY A 33 12.37 -1.81 8.66
C GLY A 33 12.65 -2.42 7.29
N VAL A 34 11.85 -3.40 6.86
CA VAL A 34 11.87 -3.90 5.48
C VAL A 34 11.42 -2.79 4.56
N ASN A 35 12.19 -2.49 3.53
CA ASN A 35 11.87 -1.48 2.53
C ASN A 35 11.03 -2.09 1.40
N LEU A 36 9.96 -1.41 1.02
CA LEU A 36 9.09 -1.80 -0.09
C LEU A 36 8.96 -0.65 -1.07
N GLN A 37 9.14 -0.93 -2.36
CA GLN A 37 9.06 0.05 -3.43
C GLN A 37 8.29 -0.52 -4.61
N LEU A 38 7.26 0.19 -5.10
CA LEU A 38 6.63 -0.13 -6.37
C LEU A 38 7.56 0.29 -7.50
N GLU A 39 8.00 -0.68 -8.31
CA GLU A 39 8.96 -0.43 -9.40
C GLU A 39 8.41 0.59 -10.39
N GLY A 40 9.28 1.50 -10.86
CA GLY A 40 8.91 2.55 -11.80
C GLY A 40 8.10 3.71 -11.19
N THR A 41 7.94 3.75 -9.87
CA THR A 41 7.26 4.85 -9.15
C THR A 41 8.11 5.35 -7.99
N ALA A 42 7.69 6.45 -7.35
CA ALA A 42 8.22 6.90 -6.06
C ALA A 42 7.40 6.39 -4.86
N LEU A 43 6.44 5.48 -5.09
CA LEU A 43 5.53 4.98 -4.06
C LEU A 43 6.13 3.77 -3.34
N GLY A 44 6.39 3.93 -2.06
CA GLY A 44 6.97 2.88 -1.23
C GLY A 44 6.55 3.03 0.22
N SER A 45 7.01 2.10 1.04
CA SER A 45 6.80 2.11 2.49
C SER A 45 7.90 1.32 3.19
N SER A 46 7.86 1.32 4.52
CA SER A 46 8.74 0.50 5.34
C SER A 46 7.90 -0.20 6.39
N THR A 47 8.27 -1.42 6.77
CA THR A 47 7.55 -2.14 7.82
C THR A 47 7.82 -1.54 9.21
N ASP A 48 6.79 -1.54 10.05
CA ASP A 48 6.88 -1.15 11.47
C ASP A 48 7.36 -2.30 12.38
N VAL A 49 7.25 -2.12 13.71
CA VAL A 49 7.63 -3.11 14.74
C VAL A 49 6.87 -4.42 14.63
N ASP A 50 5.66 -4.40 14.09
CA ASP A 50 4.83 -5.57 13.86
C ASP A 50 5.08 -6.15 12.45
N GLY A 51 6.04 -5.63 11.69
CA GLY A 51 6.27 -6.05 10.32
C GLY A 51 5.17 -5.59 9.36
N TYR A 52 4.28 -4.69 9.79
CA TYR A 52 3.16 -4.20 9.00
C TYR A 52 3.58 -3.02 8.13
N PHE A 53 3.06 -2.95 6.90
CA PHE A 53 3.30 -1.83 5.99
C PHE A 53 2.02 -1.38 5.29
N VAL A 54 2.02 -0.13 4.86
CA VAL A 54 0.98 0.45 4.00
C VAL A 54 1.60 1.37 2.96
N ILE A 55 1.26 1.16 1.69
CA ILE A 55 1.51 2.07 0.57
C ILE A 55 0.17 2.67 0.17
N LEU A 56 0.04 3.99 0.28
CA LEU A 56 -1.19 4.74 -0.02
C LEU A 56 -1.13 5.38 -1.41
N ASN A 57 -2.28 5.83 -1.89
CA ASN A 57 -2.43 6.59 -3.13
C ASN A 57 -1.87 5.85 -4.36
N VAL A 58 -2.05 4.52 -4.40
CA VAL A 58 -1.59 3.69 -5.50
C VAL A 58 -2.60 3.78 -6.66
N PRO A 59 -2.23 4.32 -7.83
CA PRO A 59 -3.11 4.32 -8.99
C PRO A 59 -3.42 2.90 -9.46
N PRO A 60 -4.57 2.63 -10.10
CA PRO A 60 -4.85 1.33 -10.68
C PRO A 60 -3.83 0.95 -11.74
N GLY A 61 -3.31 -0.28 -11.67
CA GLY A 61 -2.32 -0.79 -12.60
C GLY A 61 -1.72 -2.11 -12.14
N LEU A 62 -0.85 -2.67 -12.98
CA LEU A 62 0.00 -3.80 -12.63
C LEU A 62 1.37 -3.28 -12.24
N TYR A 63 1.87 -3.72 -11.09
CA TYR A 63 3.14 -3.29 -10.54
C TYR A 63 3.93 -4.50 -10.05
N ASN A 64 5.25 -4.44 -10.22
CA ASN A 64 6.16 -5.26 -9.43
C ASN A 64 6.44 -4.54 -8.10
N LEU A 65 6.42 -5.30 -7.02
CA LEU A 65 6.77 -4.80 -5.70
C LEU A 65 8.18 -5.30 -5.35
N ASN A 66 9.13 -4.39 -5.32
CA ASN A 66 10.50 -4.68 -4.88
C ASN A 66 10.55 -4.60 -3.36
N ILE A 67 11.06 -5.65 -2.72
CA ILE A 67 11.17 -5.79 -1.27
C ILE A 67 12.65 -6.02 -0.96
N SER A 68 13.22 -5.16 -0.11
CA SER A 68 14.61 -5.26 0.29
C SER A 68 14.75 -5.10 1.80
N TYR A 69 15.64 -5.86 2.40
CA TYR A 69 15.87 -5.83 3.83
C TYR A 69 17.35 -6.10 4.11
N ILE A 70 17.93 -5.36 5.05
CA ILE A 70 19.35 -5.52 5.37
C ILE A 70 19.55 -6.92 5.98
N GLY A 71 20.32 -7.76 5.28
CA GLY A 71 20.61 -9.13 5.70
C GLY A 71 19.79 -10.22 4.99
N TYR A 72 18.97 -9.86 4.00
CA TYR A 72 18.21 -10.79 3.16
C TYR A 72 18.47 -10.55 1.66
#